data_AF-A0A970EZB8-F1
#
_entry.id   AF-A0A970EZB8-F1
#
_cell.length_a   1.000
_cell.length_b   1.000
_cell.length_c   1.000
_cell.angle_alpha   90.00
_cell.angle_beta   90.00
_cell.angle_gamma   90.00
#
_symmetry.space_group_name_H-M   'P 1'
#
loop_
_entity.id
_entity.type
_entity.pdbx_description
1 polymer ?
#
loop_
_entity_poly.entity_id
_entity_poly.type
_entity_poly.pdbx_seq_one_letter_code
_entity_poly.pdbx_strand_id
1 'polypeptide(L)'
;MLHFLRRGRSFYKNLAALALPLVMQNLINSALALVDTAMVGMLGQNELAGVSLANTPFFVAMLFVFGLQSGGSVMMSQYWGKRDVETINRVIGISMYFAGTLSFLFAMVITLFPEFVMSFTTNNPVLLDVAVRYGRIVALSYFLNSVCMVYVGAHRSTENPKLGMFILAGSMLLNTFLNWVLIFGKLGFPALGVEGAAIATL
;
A
#
# COMPACT_ATOMS: atom_id res chain seq x y z
N MET A 1 -4.43 5.86 36.77
CA MET A 1 -4.34 5.51 35.34
C MET A 1 -5.35 4.43 34.91
N LEU A 2 -5.62 3.40 35.72
CA LEU A 2 -6.59 2.31 35.42
C LEU A 2 -8.09 2.70 35.55
N HIS A 3 -8.43 3.88 36.08
CA HIS A 3 -9.83 4.29 36.29
C HIS A 3 -10.56 4.66 34.99
N PHE A 4 -9.83 5.01 33.92
CA PHE A 4 -10.41 5.30 32.59
C PHE A 4 -10.88 4.05 31.83
N LEU A 5 -10.48 2.85 32.28
CA LEU A 5 -10.88 1.58 31.68
C LEU A 5 -12.24 1.09 32.21
N ARG A 6 -12.81 1.69 33.28
CA ARG A 6 -14.18 1.42 33.73
C ARG A 6 -15.18 2.24 32.91
N ARG A 7 -15.35 1.92 31.63
CA ARG A 7 -16.48 2.43 30.81
C ARG A 7 -17.49 1.32 30.56
N GLY A 8 -18.78 1.70 30.47
CA GLY A 8 -19.89 0.77 30.30
C GLY A 8 -19.78 -0.11 29.05
N ARG A 9 -20.49 -1.25 29.01
CA ARG A 9 -20.45 -2.25 27.92
C ARG A 9 -20.60 -1.66 26.50
N SER A 10 -21.26 -0.51 26.36
CA SER A 10 -21.39 0.25 25.10
C SER A 10 -20.03 0.71 24.54
N PHE A 11 -19.10 1.16 25.40
CA PHE A 11 -17.76 1.59 24.97
C PHE A 11 -16.94 0.43 24.39
N TYR A 12 -16.96 -0.74 25.04
CA TYR A 12 -16.28 -1.93 24.52
C TYR A 12 -16.90 -2.45 23.21
N LYS A 13 -18.23 -2.36 23.06
CA LYS A 13 -18.90 -2.68 21.79
C LYS A 13 -18.47 -1.74 20.66
N ASN A 14 -18.42 -0.43 20.90
CA ASN A 14 -18.01 0.55 19.90
C ASN A 14 -16.52 0.45 19.58
N LEU A 15 -15.67 0.22 20.59
CA LEU A 15 -14.26 -0.05 20.40
C LEU A 15 -14.05 -1.30 19.55
N ALA A 16 -14.74 -2.40 19.85
CA ALA A 16 -14.65 -3.62 19.05
C ALA A 16 -15.18 -3.41 17.62
N ALA A 17 -16.25 -2.63 17.44
CA ALA A 17 -16.79 -2.31 16.11
C ALA A 17 -15.83 -1.48 15.24
N LEU A 18 -14.94 -0.68 15.85
CA LEU A 18 -13.91 0.08 15.15
C LEU A 18 -12.60 -0.69 15.02
N ALA A 19 -12.17 -1.41 16.06
CA ALA A 19 -10.92 -2.15 16.10
C ALA A 19 -10.96 -3.43 15.26
N LEU A 20 -12.09 -4.15 15.23
CA LEU A 20 -12.19 -5.41 14.50
C LEU A 20 -11.97 -5.24 12.98
N PRO A 21 -12.60 -4.27 12.29
CA PRO A 21 -12.31 -4.00 10.89
C PRO A 21 -10.85 -3.61 10.66
N LEU A 22 -10.23 -2.88 11.60
CA LEU A 22 -8.85 -2.44 11.49
C LEU A 22 -7.86 -3.59 11.62
N VAL A 23 -8.08 -4.49 12.56
CA VAL A 23 -7.29 -5.71 12.71
C VAL A 23 -7.44 -6.58 11.47
N MET A 24 -8.67 -6.76 10.97
CA MET A 24 -8.92 -7.53 9.75
C MET A 24 -8.22 -6.91 8.52
N GLN A 25 -8.26 -5.59 8.35
CA GLN A 25 -7.53 -4.91 7.27
C GLN A 25 -6.02 -5.15 7.34
N ASN A 26 -5.42 -5.10 8.53
CA ASN A 26 -3.99 -5.38 8.67
C ASN A 26 -3.68 -6.84 8.37
N LEU A 27 -4.51 -7.77 8.86
CA LEU A 27 -4.34 -9.21 8.64
C LEU A 27 -4.45 -9.57 7.15
N ILE A 28 -5.39 -8.94 6.44
CA ILE A 28 -5.52 -9.03 4.97
C ILE A 28 -4.25 -8.55 4.27
N ASN A 29 -3.73 -7.37 4.62
CA ASN A 29 -2.51 -6.84 4.02
C ASN A 29 -1.29 -7.72 4.28
N SER A 30 -1.15 -8.25 5.50
CA SER A 30 -0.07 -9.18 5.84
C SER A 30 -0.18 -10.51 5.09
N ALA A 31 -1.41 -11.02 4.91
CA ALA A 31 -1.65 -12.25 4.15
C ALA A 31 -1.32 -12.07 2.66
N LEU A 32 -1.73 -10.94 2.06
CA LEU A 32 -1.36 -10.58 0.69
C LEU A 32 0.16 -10.55 0.50
N ALA A 33 0.86 -9.80 1.34
CA ALA A 33 2.31 -9.69 1.27
C ALA A 33 3.01 -11.06 1.37
N LEU A 34 2.49 -11.95 2.22
CA LEU A 34 2.97 -13.33 2.33
C LEU A 34 2.73 -14.14 1.05
N VAL A 35 1.53 -14.06 0.48
CA VAL A 35 1.17 -14.79 -0.75
C VAL A 35 2.02 -14.30 -1.93
N ASP A 36 2.18 -12.98 -2.09
CA ASP A 36 2.99 -12.40 -3.17
C ASP A 36 4.46 -12.84 -3.05
N THR A 37 5.01 -12.77 -1.83
CA THR A 37 6.39 -13.20 -1.57
C THR A 37 6.56 -14.70 -1.84
N ALA A 38 5.59 -15.52 -1.45
CA ALA A 38 5.62 -16.95 -1.71
C ALA A 38 5.51 -17.28 -3.20
N MET A 39 4.62 -16.59 -3.94
CA MET A 39 4.44 -16.79 -5.38
C MET A 39 5.67 -16.38 -6.17
N VAL A 40 6.27 -15.22 -5.87
CA VAL A 40 7.53 -14.80 -6.48
C VAL A 40 8.68 -15.74 -6.09
N GLY A 41 8.68 -16.23 -4.85
CA GLY A 41 9.64 -17.25 -4.38
C GLY A 41 9.58 -18.57 -5.14
N MET A 42 8.42 -18.93 -5.70
CA MET A 42 8.26 -20.13 -6.53
C MET A 42 8.88 -19.97 -7.93
N LEU A 43 9.10 -18.75 -8.42
CA LEU A 43 9.72 -18.49 -9.72
C LEU A 43 11.25 -18.67 -9.69
N GLY A 44 11.90 -18.36 -8.56
CA GLY A 44 13.32 -18.62 -8.34
C GLY A 44 13.95 -17.70 -7.29
N GLN A 45 15.05 -18.16 -6.67
CA GLN A 45 15.77 -17.37 -5.64
C GLN A 45 16.28 -16.02 -6.16
N ASN A 46 16.76 -15.96 -7.40
CA ASN A 46 17.25 -14.71 -8.00
C ASN A 46 16.11 -13.71 -8.24
N GLU A 47 14.92 -14.19 -8.62
CA GLU A 47 13.76 -13.33 -8.85
C GLU A 47 13.20 -12.76 -7.55
N LEU A 48 13.09 -13.59 -6.50
CA LEU A 48 12.70 -13.14 -5.17
C LEU A 48 13.68 -12.11 -4.59
N ALA A 49 14.98 -12.34 -4.77
CA ALA A 49 16.00 -11.39 -4.34
C ALA A 49 15.90 -10.07 -5.13
N GLY A 50 15.71 -10.14 -6.45
CA GLY A 50 15.54 -8.97 -7.31
C GLY A 50 14.33 -8.12 -6.93
N VAL A 51 13.16 -8.74 -6.71
CA VAL A 51 11.93 -8.04 -6.29
C VAL A 51 12.06 -7.43 -4.90
N SER A 52 12.67 -8.14 -3.95
CA SER A 52 12.89 -7.63 -2.58
C SER A 52 13.80 -6.40 -2.58
N LEU A 53 14.86 -6.44 -3.39
CA LEU A 53 15.75 -5.30 -3.58
C LEU A 53 15.02 -4.14 -4.27
N ALA A 54 14.22 -4.41 -5.30
CA ALA A 54 13.43 -3.39 -5.97
C ALA A 54 12.44 -2.69 -5.01
N ASN A 55 11.82 -3.44 -4.10
CA ASN A 55 10.86 -2.90 -3.12
C ASN A 55 11.49 -2.04 -2.01
N THR A 56 12.81 -2.12 -1.79
CA THR A 56 13.48 -1.37 -0.72
C THR A 56 13.37 0.15 -0.89
N PRO A 57 13.75 0.77 -2.03
CA PRO A 57 13.56 2.21 -2.24
C PRO A 57 12.08 2.62 -2.20
N PHE A 58 11.18 1.75 -2.67
CA PHE A 58 9.75 1.99 -2.58
C PHE A 58 9.22 2.02 -1.14
N PHE A 59 9.74 1.14 -0.27
CA PHE A 59 9.40 1.14 1.15
C PHE A 59 9.78 2.47 1.82
N VAL A 60 10.95 3.03 1.47
CA VAL A 60 11.38 4.35 1.97
C VAL A 60 10.42 5.44 1.51
N ALA A 61 10.01 5.45 0.24
CA ALA A 61 9.01 6.41 -0.26
C ALA A 61 7.66 6.27 0.48
N MET A 62 7.26 5.04 0.77
CA MET A 62 6.01 4.74 1.48
C MET A 62 6.03 5.23 2.94
N LEU A 63 7.19 5.28 3.60
CA LEU A 63 7.30 5.84 4.96
C LEU A 63 6.90 7.32 5.02
N PHE A 64 7.21 8.10 3.99
CA PHE A 64 6.79 9.51 3.94
C PHE A 64 5.26 9.65 3.81
N VAL A 65 4.65 8.85 2.93
CA VAL A 65 3.20 8.81 2.76
C VAL A 65 2.51 8.33 4.04
N PHE A 66 3.07 7.32 4.71
CA PHE A 66 2.60 6.82 5.99
C PHE A 66 2.68 7.90 7.09
N GLY A 67 3.78 8.64 7.16
CA GLY A 67 3.94 9.77 8.10
C GLY A 67 2.86 10.84 7.89
N LEU A 68 2.61 11.21 6.64
CA LEU A 68 1.57 12.16 6.27
C LEU A 68 0.17 11.63 6.61
N GLN A 69 -0.12 10.36 6.30
CA GLN A 69 -1.39 9.71 6.60
C GLN A 69 -1.64 9.64 8.11
N SER A 70 -0.62 9.25 8.89
CA SER A 70 -0.70 9.17 10.34
C SER A 70 -1.00 10.54 10.96
N GLY A 71 -0.25 11.58 10.59
CA GLY A 71 -0.49 12.95 11.04
C GLY A 71 -1.87 13.49 10.62
N GLY A 72 -2.24 13.26 9.36
CA GLY A 72 -3.54 13.65 8.81
C GLY A 72 -4.70 12.97 9.54
N SER A 73 -4.57 11.68 9.86
CA SER A 73 -5.60 10.91 10.58
C SER A 73 -5.91 11.47 11.97
N VAL A 74 -4.87 11.93 12.69
CA VAL A 74 -5.04 12.56 14.00
C VAL A 74 -5.80 13.87 13.86
N MET A 75 -5.42 14.75 12.92
CA MET A 75 -6.14 16.02 12.71
C MET A 75 -7.59 15.76 12.28
N MET A 76 -7.82 14.87 11.31
CA MET A 76 -9.15 14.50 10.84
C MET A 76 -10.04 13.99 11.98
N SER A 77 -9.50 13.14 12.88
CA SER A 77 -10.25 12.64 14.03
C SER A 77 -10.66 13.74 15.02
N GLN A 78 -9.82 14.76 15.21
CA GLN A 78 -10.11 15.90 16.10
C GLN A 78 -11.21 16.79 15.51
N TYR A 79 -11.16 17.09 14.21
CA TYR A 79 -12.18 17.89 13.52
C TYR A 79 -13.50 17.13 13.35
N TRP A 80 -13.45 15.80 13.22
CA TRP A 80 -14.64 14.95 13.24
C TRP A 80 -15.41 15.08 14.56
N GLY A 81 -14.69 15.11 15.69
CA GLY A 81 -15.29 15.39 17.00
C GLY A 81 -15.96 16.76 17.11
N LYS A 82 -15.53 17.74 16.31
CA LYS A 82 -16.15 19.08 16.21
C LYS A 82 -17.24 19.17 15.13
N ARG A 83 -17.51 18.09 14.37
CA ARG A 83 -18.41 18.04 13.21
C ARG A 83 -18.08 19.05 12.10
N ASP A 84 -16.82 19.48 12.02
CA ASP A 84 -16.35 20.40 10.99
C ASP A 84 -15.84 19.63 9.77
N VAL A 85 -16.78 19.23 8.91
CA VAL A 85 -16.52 18.48 7.68
C VAL A 85 -15.76 19.29 6.62
N GLU A 86 -15.86 20.62 6.65
CA GLU A 86 -15.17 21.47 5.67
C GLU A 86 -13.66 21.47 5.92
N THR A 87 -13.25 21.60 7.19
CA THR A 87 -11.83 21.48 7.56
C THR A 87 -11.28 20.09 7.28
N ILE A 88 -12.07 19.02 7.48
CA ILE A 88 -11.67 17.65 7.13
C ILE A 88 -11.39 17.53 5.63
N ASN A 89 -12.29 18.00 4.77
CA ASN A 89 -12.07 17.98 3.32
C ASN A 89 -10.82 18.76 2.91
N ARG A 90 -10.52 19.86 3.60
CA ARG A 90 -9.30 20.65 3.35
C ARG A 90 -8.03 19.90 3.75
N VAL A 91 -8.04 19.21 4.89
CA VAL A 91 -6.92 18.36 5.33
C VAL A 91 -6.71 17.20 4.35
N ILE A 92 -7.79 16.53 3.92
CA ILE A 92 -7.73 15.47 2.91
C ILE A 92 -7.11 16.00 1.62
N GLY A 93 -7.57 17.16 1.13
CA GLY A 93 -7.05 17.78 -0.08
C GLY A 93 -5.55 18.07 0.02
N ILE A 94 -5.10 18.68 1.12
CA ILE A 94 -3.67 18.98 1.35
C ILE A 94 -2.86 17.66 1.40
N SER A 95 -3.36 16.65 2.12
CA SER A 95 -2.69 15.35 2.18
C SER A 95 -2.62 14.67 0.81
N MET A 96 -3.67 14.77 -0.02
CA MET A 96 -3.70 14.23 -1.38
C MET A 96 -2.72 14.96 -2.30
N TYR A 97 -2.68 16.30 -2.25
CA TYR A 97 -1.73 17.08 -3.03
C TYR A 97 -0.30 16.77 -2.63
N PHE A 98 0.00 16.70 -1.33
CA PHE A 98 1.36 16.45 -0.86
C PHE A 98 1.81 15.01 -1.14
N ALA A 99 0.99 14.00 -0.84
CA ALA A 99 1.28 12.61 -1.16
C ALA A 99 1.36 12.38 -2.66
N GLY A 100 0.42 12.93 -3.43
CA GLY A 100 0.41 12.82 -4.89
C GLY A 100 1.66 13.46 -5.51
N THR A 101 2.03 14.67 -5.09
CA THR A 101 3.23 15.35 -5.60
C THR A 101 4.50 14.57 -5.22
N LEU A 102 4.62 14.13 -3.97
CA LEU A 102 5.79 13.39 -3.51
C LEU A 102 5.92 12.04 -4.24
N SER A 103 4.83 11.28 -4.34
CA SER A 103 4.82 10.01 -5.05
C SER A 103 5.04 10.18 -6.54
N PHE A 104 4.53 11.26 -7.15
CA PHE A 104 4.78 11.58 -8.55
C PHE A 104 6.27 11.90 -8.80
N LEU A 105 6.89 12.69 -7.93
CA LEU A 105 8.33 12.98 -8.00
C LEU A 105 9.16 11.70 -7.85
N PHE A 106 8.83 10.85 -6.88
CA PHE A 106 9.49 9.55 -6.71
C PHE A 106 9.31 8.63 -7.93
N ALA A 107 8.08 8.52 -8.45
CA ALA A 107 7.79 7.73 -9.64
C ALA A 107 8.56 8.25 -10.87
N MET A 108 8.63 9.57 -11.05
CA MET A 108 9.38 10.21 -12.12
C MET A 108 10.89 9.92 -12.00
N VAL A 109 11.47 10.03 -10.80
CA VAL A 109 12.89 9.72 -10.56
C VAL A 109 13.19 8.24 -10.86
N ILE A 110 12.33 7.32 -10.43
CA ILE A 110 12.50 5.88 -10.70
C ILE A 110 12.32 5.57 -12.20
N THR A 111 11.43 6.27 -12.90
CA THR A 111 11.21 6.04 -14.33
C THR A 111 12.36 6.58 -15.19
N LEU A 112 12.89 7.76 -14.84
CA LEU A 112 13.97 8.42 -15.57
C LEU A 112 15.35 7.83 -15.24
N PHE A 113 15.59 7.47 -13.98
CA PHE A 113 16.88 6.97 -13.49
C PHE A 113 16.73 5.66 -12.68
N PRO A 114 16.14 4.59 -13.26
CA PRO A 114 15.92 3.34 -12.54
C PRO A 114 17.23 2.68 -12.13
N GLU A 115 18.25 2.67 -13.02
CA GLU A 115 19.56 2.09 -12.72
C GLU A 115 20.26 2.81 -11.56
N PHE A 116 20.17 4.15 -11.50
CA PHE A 116 20.78 4.91 -10.41
C PHE A 116 20.14 4.58 -9.08
N VAL A 117 18.81 4.57 -8.99
CA VAL A 117 18.09 4.24 -7.74
C VAL A 117 18.32 2.78 -7.33
N MET A 118 18.29 1.86 -8.28
CA MET A 118 18.48 0.44 -7.99
C MET A 118 19.94 0.08 -7.68
N SER A 119 20.92 0.81 -8.20
CA SER A 119 22.35 0.61 -7.90
C SER A 119 22.71 0.89 -6.44
N PHE A 120 21.95 1.76 -5.74
CA PHE A 120 22.10 1.92 -4.29
C PHE A 120 21.70 0.68 -3.49
N THR A 121 20.90 -0.20 -4.08
CA THR A 121 20.36 -1.37 -3.39
C THR A 121 21.14 -2.64 -3.74
N THR A 122 21.72 -2.74 -4.95
CA THR A 122 22.51 -3.91 -5.35
C THR A 122 23.61 -3.58 -6.36
N ASN A 123 24.76 -4.26 -6.21
CA ASN A 123 25.88 -4.24 -7.17
C ASN A 123 25.88 -5.45 -8.11
N ASN A 124 24.93 -6.39 -7.99
CA ASN A 124 24.88 -7.56 -8.86
C ASN A 124 24.13 -7.22 -10.16
N PRO A 125 24.78 -7.35 -11.34
CA PRO A 125 24.17 -6.95 -12.62
C PRO A 125 22.92 -7.76 -12.98
N VAL A 126 22.82 -9.02 -12.55
CA VAL A 126 21.63 -9.85 -12.80
C VAL A 126 20.44 -9.37 -11.97
N LEU A 127 20.69 -8.94 -10.74
CA LEU A 127 19.64 -8.41 -9.85
C LEU A 127 19.24 -6.99 -10.22
N LEU A 128 20.19 -6.20 -10.74
CA LEU A 128 19.96 -4.84 -11.21
C LEU A 128 18.98 -4.82 -12.39
N ASP A 129 19.15 -5.70 -13.37
CA ASP A 129 18.27 -5.74 -14.56
C ASP A 129 16.83 -6.12 -14.19
N VAL A 130 16.66 -7.11 -13.30
CA VAL A 130 15.35 -7.49 -12.74
C VAL A 130 14.73 -6.32 -11.97
N ALA A 131 15.50 -5.65 -11.12
CA ALA A 131 15.01 -4.52 -10.33
C ALA A 131 14.63 -3.31 -11.21
N VAL A 132 15.38 -3.03 -12.27
CA VAL A 132 15.09 -1.94 -13.22
C VAL A 132 13.80 -2.19 -14.00
N ARG A 133 13.61 -3.42 -14.50
CA ARG A 133 12.36 -3.83 -15.17
C ARG A 133 11.16 -3.74 -14.24
N TYR A 134 11.28 -4.27 -13.03
CA TYR A 134 10.22 -4.22 -12.02
C TYR A 134 9.90 -2.78 -11.60
N GLY A 135 10.94 -1.97 -11.33
CA GLY A 135 10.79 -0.59 -10.88
C GLY A 135 10.06 0.31 -11.87
N ARG A 136 10.29 0.16 -13.18
CA ARG A 136 9.59 0.94 -14.21
C ARG A 136 8.09 0.67 -14.25
N ILE A 137 7.68 -0.59 -14.09
CA ILE A 137 6.27 -0.98 -14.12
C ILE A 137 5.57 -0.49 -12.85
N VAL A 138 6.21 -0.71 -11.70
CA VAL A 138 5.63 -0.45 -10.37
C VAL A 138 5.63 1.04 -9.99
N ALA A 139 6.49 1.87 -10.61
CA ALA A 139 6.53 3.30 -10.36
C ALA A 139 5.17 4.00 -10.60
N LEU A 140 4.45 3.62 -11.65
CA LEU A 140 3.13 4.19 -11.95
C LEU A 140 2.07 3.73 -10.92
N SER A 141 2.13 2.46 -10.50
CA SER A 141 1.26 1.88 -9.47
C SER A 141 1.42 2.60 -8.13
N TYR A 142 2.65 2.97 -7.77
CA TYR A 142 2.93 3.65 -6.50
C TYR A 142 2.26 5.02 -6.40
N PHE A 143 2.17 5.75 -7.51
CA PHE A 143 1.45 7.02 -7.56
C PHE A 143 -0.06 6.82 -7.31
N LEU A 144 -0.68 5.86 -8.00
CA LEU A 144 -2.09 5.51 -7.81
C LEU A 144 -2.35 4.99 -6.39
N ASN A 145 -1.45 4.16 -5.87
CA ASN A 145 -1.54 3.57 -4.54
C ASN A 145 -1.47 4.65 -3.45
N SER A 146 -0.59 5.66 -3.57
CA SER A 146 -0.48 6.71 -2.56
C SER A 146 -1.76 7.55 -2.45
N VAL A 147 -2.37 7.88 -3.58
CA VAL A 147 -3.66 8.59 -3.62
C VAL A 147 -4.76 7.76 -2.97
N CYS A 148 -4.81 6.47 -3.30
CA CYS A 148 -5.76 5.52 -2.72
C CYS A 148 -5.56 5.36 -1.20
N MET A 149 -4.31 5.29 -0.74
CA MET A 149 -3.95 5.21 0.68
C MET A 149 -4.39 6.45 1.46
N VAL A 150 -4.19 7.65 0.92
CA VAL A 150 -4.65 8.89 1.57
C VAL A 150 -6.18 8.88 1.67
N TYR A 151 -6.87 8.46 0.61
CA TYR A 151 -8.33 8.40 0.58
C TYR A 151 -8.91 7.39 1.57
N VAL A 152 -8.35 6.18 1.62
CA VAL A 152 -8.74 5.14 2.59
C VAL A 152 -8.41 5.58 4.03
N GLY A 153 -7.25 6.20 4.23
CA GLY A 153 -6.84 6.75 5.52
C GLY A 153 -7.78 7.86 6.01
N ALA A 154 -8.29 8.68 5.11
CA ALA A 154 -9.28 9.71 5.41
C ALA A 154 -10.63 9.13 5.84
N HIS A 155 -11.17 8.17 5.08
CA HIS A 155 -12.42 7.47 5.43
C HIS A 155 -12.33 6.67 6.72
N ARG A 156 -11.15 6.11 7.01
CA ARG A 156 -10.85 5.47 8.30
C ARG A 156 -10.93 6.47 9.46
N SER A 157 -10.58 7.74 9.22
CA SER A 157 -10.54 8.79 10.23
C SER A 157 -11.90 9.43 10.52
N THR A 158 -12.88 9.28 9.62
CA THR A 158 -14.25 9.82 9.72
C THR A 158 -15.28 8.77 10.18
N GLU A 159 -14.86 7.78 10.99
CA GLU A 159 -15.71 6.70 11.51
C GLU A 159 -16.39 5.80 10.45
N ASN A 160 -15.93 5.83 9.19
CA ASN A 160 -16.37 4.90 8.13
C ASN A 160 -15.28 3.87 7.72
N PRO A 161 -14.69 3.10 8.66
CA PRO A 161 -13.64 2.13 8.33
C PRO A 161 -14.16 0.94 7.50
N LYS A 162 -15.48 0.74 7.41
CA LYS A 162 -16.10 -0.36 6.66
C LYS A 162 -15.87 -0.24 5.15
N LEU A 163 -15.89 0.98 4.60
CA LEU A 163 -15.65 1.23 3.18
C LEU A 163 -14.23 0.82 2.77
N GLY A 164 -13.23 1.24 3.57
CA GLY A 164 -11.83 0.84 3.36
C GLY A 164 -11.64 -0.68 3.42
N MET A 165 -12.35 -1.37 4.33
CA MET A 165 -12.28 -2.83 4.43
C MET A 165 -12.83 -3.54 3.18
N PHE A 166 -13.97 -3.10 2.64
CA PHE A 166 -14.54 -3.69 1.43
C PHE A 166 -13.66 -3.45 0.20
N ILE A 167 -13.11 -2.24 0.08
CA ILE A 167 -12.18 -1.89 -1.02
C ILE A 167 -10.92 -2.76 -0.91
N LEU A 168 -10.29 -2.84 0.27
CA LEU A 168 -9.09 -3.67 0.48
C LEU A 168 -9.37 -5.17 0.28
N ALA A 169 -10.51 -5.68 0.73
CA ALA A 169 -10.89 -7.08 0.51
C ALA A 169 -11.15 -7.39 -0.97
N GLY A 170 -11.80 -6.47 -1.70
CA GLY A 170 -12.00 -6.59 -3.14
C GLY A 170 -10.68 -6.52 -3.92
N SER A 171 -9.82 -5.56 -3.59
CA SER A 171 -8.47 -5.45 -4.13
C SER A 171 -7.63 -6.68 -3.84
N MET A 172 -7.71 -7.26 -2.63
CA MET A 172 -7.01 -8.50 -2.29
C MET A 172 -7.41 -9.66 -3.20
N LEU A 173 -8.72 -9.88 -3.36
CA LEU A 173 -9.23 -10.99 -4.16
C LEU A 173 -8.86 -10.82 -5.63
N LEU A 174 -9.00 -9.60 -6.16
CA LEU A 174 -8.59 -9.27 -7.53
C LEU A 174 -7.09 -9.44 -7.72
N ASN A 175 -6.27 -8.91 -6.82
CA ASN A 175 -4.82 -8.99 -6.88
C ASN A 175 -4.33 -10.44 -6.80
N THR A 176 -4.85 -11.24 -5.87
CA THR A 176 -4.50 -12.67 -5.75
C THR A 176 -4.88 -13.45 -7.01
N PHE A 177 -6.06 -13.15 -7.58
CA PHE A 177 -6.52 -13.78 -8.82
C PHE A 177 -5.67 -13.36 -10.03
N LEU A 178 -5.35 -12.08 -10.16
CA LEU A 178 -4.49 -11.53 -11.20
C LEU A 178 -3.06 -12.08 -11.07
N ASN A 179 -2.51 -12.18 -9.86
CA ASN A 179 -1.22 -12.80 -9.60
C ASN A 179 -1.22 -14.25 -10.07
N TRP A 180 -2.26 -15.02 -9.73
CA TRP A 180 -2.38 -16.40 -10.17
C TRP A 180 -2.47 -16.57 -11.70
N VAL A 181 -3.16 -15.66 -12.40
CA VAL A 181 -3.32 -15.72 -13.87
C VAL A 181 -2.05 -15.24 -14.60
N LEU A 182 -1.47 -14.11 -14.18
CA LEU A 182 -0.36 -13.44 -14.87
C LEU A 182 1.01 -14.04 -14.55
N ILE A 183 1.22 -14.52 -13.31
CA ILE A 183 2.48 -15.18 -12.92
C ILE A 183 2.57 -16.56 -13.57
N PHE A 184 1.52 -17.38 -13.48
CA PHE A 184 1.55 -18.78 -13.91
C PHE A 184 1.08 -19.01 -15.35
N GLY A 185 0.63 -17.98 -16.07
CA GLY A 185 0.18 -18.11 -17.46
C GLY A 185 -1.01 -19.08 -17.62
N LYS A 186 -1.96 -19.06 -16.69
CA LYS A 186 -3.21 -19.84 -16.77
C LYS A 186 -4.23 -19.06 -17.61
N LEU A 187 -5.23 -19.76 -18.20
CA LEU A 187 -6.26 -19.20 -19.11
C LEU A 187 -5.80 -18.73 -20.50
N GLY A 188 -4.63 -19.17 -20.99
CA GLY A 188 -4.17 -18.90 -22.36
C GLY A 188 -3.35 -17.61 -22.51
N PHE A 189 -2.99 -16.96 -21.39
CA PHE A 189 -2.04 -15.85 -21.36
C PHE A 189 -0.59 -16.36 -21.27
N PRO A 190 0.39 -15.67 -21.89
CA PRO A 190 1.81 -16.00 -21.72
C PRO A 190 2.24 -15.81 -20.26
N ALA A 191 3.08 -16.71 -19.74
CA ALA A 191 3.63 -16.60 -18.40
C ALA A 191 4.60 -15.41 -18.33
N LEU A 192 4.16 -14.31 -17.70
CA LEU A 192 4.92 -13.05 -17.61
C LEU A 192 5.85 -13.01 -16.39
N GLY A 193 5.85 -14.03 -15.53
CA GLY A 193 6.76 -14.17 -14.39
C GLY A 193 6.74 -12.95 -13.47
N VAL A 194 7.91 -12.36 -13.21
CA VAL A 194 8.09 -11.15 -12.37
C VAL A 194 7.33 -9.93 -12.90
N GLU A 195 7.23 -9.78 -14.22
CA GLU A 195 6.48 -8.68 -14.84
C GLU A 195 4.97 -8.89 -14.65
N GLY A 196 4.52 -10.15 -14.62
CA GLY A 196 3.14 -10.52 -14.29
C GLY A 196 2.76 -10.20 -12.84
N ALA A 197 3.69 -10.41 -11.90
CA ALA A 197 3.52 -10.01 -10.50
C ALA A 197 3.45 -8.48 -10.36
N ALA A 198 4.30 -7.74 -11.08
CA ALA A 198 4.27 -6.29 -11.11
C ALA A 198 2.94 -5.74 -11.68
N ILE A 199 2.41 -6.39 -12.72
CA ILE A 199 1.13 -5.98 -13.34
C ILE A 199 -0.07 -6.36 -12.49
N ALA A 200 -0.05 -7.52 -11.82
CA ALA A 200 -1.11 -7.93 -10.92
C ALA A 200 -1.21 -7.04 -9.67
N THR A 201 -0.10 -6.40 -9.31
CA THR A 201 0.02 -5.47 -8.17
C THR A 201 -0.35 -4.02 -8.52
N LEU A 202 -0.67 -3.72 -9.78
CA LEU A 202 -1.24 -2.42 -10.21
C LEU A 202 -2.61 -2.13 -9.59
#